data_AF-A0A8T6Z5X6-F1
#
_entry.id   AF-A0A8T6Z5X6-F1
#
_cell.length_a   1.000
_cell.length_b   1.000
_cell.length_c   1.000
_cell.angle_alpha   90.00
_cell.angle_beta   90.00
_cell.angle_gamma   90.00
#
_symmetry.space_group_name_H-M   'P 1'
#
loop_
_entity.id
_entity.type
_entity.pdbx_description
1 polymer ?
#
loop_
_entity_poly.entity_id
_entity_poly.type
_entity_poly.pdbx_seq_one_letter_code
_entity_poly.pdbx_strand_id
1 'polypeptide(L)'
;MTDVTQDGTTHFPHARASRDQHVARPGRRRFVTGACAAAATLAFALAGRRGAQYAFGIADASAANSASAASAASAAGGAPANSGYEAFIALSQRLTGRTRFDAVLGQRIYAALARANSTFEQNVGALNTWIKGHGGVPSDIVTAALKTDRPELATTVGEIMRAWYLGLVGDMPKAQVLAYEKALMFDPVSDVLTIPSYCRDVPFYWTTKPADMPAATMAALSTTSASTAARP
;
A
#
# COMPACT_ATOMS: atom_id res chain seq x y z
N MET A 1 -35.33 43.83 -4.55
CA MET A 1 -35.59 43.39 -5.93
C MET A 1 -35.29 44.58 -6.82
N THR A 2 -34.03 44.73 -7.23
CA THR A 2 -33.58 45.83 -8.10
C THR A 2 -33.02 45.20 -9.36
N ASP A 3 -33.71 45.46 -10.45
CA ASP A 3 -33.34 45.10 -11.82
C ASP A 3 -32.06 45.83 -12.20
N VAL A 4 -31.06 45.09 -12.66
CA VAL A 4 -29.87 45.64 -13.33
C VAL A 4 -29.77 44.93 -14.67
N THR A 5 -30.17 45.66 -15.70
CA THR A 5 -30.01 45.35 -17.12
C THR A 5 -28.52 45.15 -17.43
N GLN A 6 -28.19 44.02 -18.04
CA GLN A 6 -26.83 43.64 -18.42
C GLN A 6 -26.61 43.97 -19.90
N ASP A 7 -25.83 45.00 -20.18
CA ASP A 7 -25.25 45.25 -21.50
C ASP A 7 -23.78 45.63 -21.33
N GLY A 8 -22.89 44.94 -22.05
CA GLY A 8 -21.45 45.19 -21.92
C GLY A 8 -20.58 44.11 -22.58
N THR A 9 -20.59 44.08 -23.90
CA THR A 9 -19.60 43.38 -24.72
C THR A 9 -18.19 43.89 -24.38
N THR A 10 -17.29 43.01 -23.93
CA THR A 10 -15.85 43.34 -23.84
C THR A 10 -15.02 42.40 -24.70
N HIS A 11 -14.43 43.02 -25.71
CA HIS A 11 -13.45 42.50 -26.64
C HIS A 11 -12.10 42.30 -25.91
N PHE A 12 -11.55 41.09 -25.95
CA PHE A 12 -10.19 40.80 -25.48
C PHE A 12 -9.27 40.51 -26.66
N PRO A 13 -8.31 41.39 -27.01
CA PRO A 13 -7.28 41.08 -27.98
C PRO A 13 -5.95 40.85 -27.23
N HIS A 14 -5.57 39.60 -26.98
CA HIS A 14 -4.16 39.23 -26.77
C HIS A 14 -3.95 37.74 -27.06
N ALA A 15 -3.74 37.42 -28.35
CA ALA A 15 -3.11 36.17 -28.75
C ALA A 15 -1.61 36.25 -28.42
N ARG A 16 -1.21 35.71 -27.26
CA ARG A 16 0.20 35.39 -26.98
C ARG A 16 0.43 33.94 -27.37
N ALA A 17 1.15 33.73 -28.47
CA ALA A 17 1.59 32.41 -28.90
C ALA A 17 2.58 31.84 -27.87
N SER A 18 2.07 31.10 -26.90
CA SER A 18 2.88 30.25 -26.02
C SER A 18 3.18 28.96 -26.77
N ARG A 19 4.46 28.71 -27.04
CA ARG A 19 4.94 27.40 -27.51
C ARG A 19 4.61 26.36 -26.44
N ASP A 20 3.57 25.57 -26.67
CA ASP A 20 3.30 24.37 -25.89
C ASP A 20 4.38 23.32 -26.15
N GLN A 21 5.35 23.24 -25.25
CA GLN A 21 6.14 22.04 -25.08
C GLN A 21 5.27 21.02 -24.35
N HIS A 22 4.45 20.29 -25.10
CA HIS A 22 3.73 19.12 -24.60
C HIS A 22 4.76 18.03 -24.24
N VAL A 23 5.21 18.02 -22.98
CA VAL A 23 5.93 16.88 -22.42
C VAL A 23 4.89 15.78 -22.19
N ALA A 24 4.61 15.02 -23.24
CA ALA A 24 3.82 13.81 -23.17
C ALA A 24 4.54 12.82 -22.24
N ARG A 25 4.04 12.66 -21.01
CA ARG A 25 4.53 11.62 -20.09
C ARG A 25 3.92 10.29 -20.53
N PRO A 26 4.71 9.30 -20.97
CA PRO A 26 4.15 8.01 -21.36
C PRO A 26 3.57 7.29 -20.14
N GLY A 27 2.27 6.95 -20.21
CA GLY A 27 1.57 6.16 -19.22
C GLY A 27 2.14 4.75 -19.13
N ARG A 28 2.86 4.44 -18.05
CA ARG A 28 3.37 3.09 -17.77
C ARG A 28 2.31 2.27 -17.03
N ARG A 29 1.31 1.78 -17.77
CA ARG A 29 0.34 0.81 -17.26
C ARG A 29 0.93 -0.60 -17.39
N ARG A 30 1.61 -1.09 -16.35
CA ARG A 30 1.93 -2.51 -16.17
C ARG A 30 1.14 -3.04 -14.98
N PHE A 31 0.09 -3.82 -15.26
CA PHE A 31 -0.58 -4.64 -14.25
C PHE A 31 -0.66 -6.08 -14.74
N VAL A 32 -0.32 -7.00 -13.84
CA VAL A 32 -0.35 -8.45 -14.00
C VAL A 32 -1.68 -8.94 -13.45
N THR A 33 -2.53 -9.48 -14.30
CA THR A 33 -3.73 -10.24 -13.91
C THR A 33 -3.41 -11.73 -13.98
N GLY A 34 -3.29 -12.39 -12.82
CA GLY A 34 -3.23 -13.85 -12.73
C GLY A 34 -4.64 -14.42 -12.56
N ALA A 35 -4.98 -15.39 -13.41
CA ALA A 35 -6.29 -16.03 -13.48
C ALA A 35 -6.57 -16.98 -12.30
N CYS A 36 -7.78 -16.94 -11.75
CA CYS A 36 -8.29 -17.91 -10.79
C CYS A 36 -9.47 -18.66 -11.40
N ALA A 37 -9.31 -19.97 -11.60
CA ALA A 37 -10.40 -20.90 -11.87
C ALA A 37 -10.13 -22.22 -11.15
N ALA A 38 -10.74 -22.40 -9.99
CA ALA A 38 -11.16 -23.71 -9.50
C ALA A 38 -12.17 -23.53 -8.37
N ALA A 39 -13.32 -24.17 -8.55
CA ALA A 39 -14.43 -24.24 -7.63
C ALA A 39 -14.11 -25.12 -6.41
N ALA A 40 -14.71 -24.80 -5.26
CA ALA A 40 -14.87 -25.75 -4.17
C ALA A 40 -16.28 -25.59 -3.56
N THR A 41 -17.15 -26.52 -3.92
CA THR A 41 -18.37 -26.87 -3.19
C THR A 41 -18.07 -27.94 -2.16
N LEU A 42 -18.93 -28.02 -1.13
CA LEU A 42 -19.09 -29.08 -0.11
C LEU A 42 -18.05 -29.06 1.04
N ALA A 43 -18.40 -29.34 2.30
CA ALA A 43 -19.68 -29.58 2.96
C ALA A 43 -19.48 -29.39 4.48
N PHE A 44 -20.53 -28.98 5.16
CA PHE A 44 -20.63 -28.90 6.60
C PHE A 44 -21.17 -30.26 7.11
N ALA A 45 -20.37 -31.08 7.80
CA ALA A 45 -20.89 -32.12 8.70
C ALA A 45 -19.81 -32.78 9.58
N LEU A 46 -20.19 -32.95 10.86
CA LEU A 46 -19.67 -33.85 11.90
C LEU A 46 -18.30 -33.47 12.49
N ALA A 47 -18.07 -33.52 13.81
CA ALA A 47 -18.66 -34.40 14.80
C ALA A 47 -18.77 -33.71 16.17
N GLY A 48 -19.86 -34.01 16.88
CA GLY A 48 -19.95 -33.80 18.32
C GLY A 48 -19.46 -35.01 19.11
N ARG A 49 -19.34 -34.76 20.44
CA ARG A 49 -19.28 -35.72 21.57
C ARG A 49 -17.91 -36.38 21.79
N ARG A 50 -17.31 -36.51 22.99
CA ARG A 50 -17.63 -36.43 24.44
C ARG A 50 -16.30 -36.05 25.16
N GLY A 51 -16.18 -35.68 26.42
CA GLY A 51 -17.04 -35.76 27.59
C GLY A 51 -16.33 -35.12 28.80
N ALA A 52 -17.11 -34.91 29.85
CA ALA A 52 -16.73 -34.30 31.12
C ALA A 52 -15.64 -35.07 31.87
N GLN A 53 -14.86 -34.38 32.72
CA GLN A 53 -15.00 -34.50 34.18
C GLN A 53 -14.14 -33.48 34.96
N TYR A 54 -14.68 -33.17 36.15
CA TYR A 54 -14.33 -32.15 37.13
C TYR A 54 -13.08 -32.50 37.95
N ALA A 55 -12.37 -31.48 38.46
CA ALA A 55 -11.74 -31.52 39.79
C ALA A 55 -11.46 -30.10 40.31
N PHE A 56 -11.49 -29.97 41.63
CA PHE A 56 -11.67 -28.77 42.45
C PHE A 56 -10.42 -28.55 43.32
N GLY A 57 -10.15 -27.29 43.70
CA GLY A 57 -9.20 -26.87 44.77
C GLY A 57 -7.80 -26.49 44.26
N ILE A 58 -7.05 -25.54 44.83
CA ILE A 58 -7.15 -24.70 46.04
C ILE A 58 -6.13 -23.55 45.88
N ALA A 59 -6.31 -22.46 46.64
CA ALA A 59 -5.53 -21.23 46.63
C ALA A 59 -4.25 -21.27 47.51
N ASP A 60 -3.25 -20.44 47.17
CA ASP A 60 -2.44 -19.53 48.04
C ASP A 60 -1.31 -18.92 47.17
N ALA A 61 -1.16 -17.60 47.00
CA ALA A 61 -0.78 -16.50 47.92
C ALA A 61 0.75 -16.32 48.15
N SER A 62 1.24 -15.21 47.58
CA SER A 62 2.38 -14.34 47.96
C SER A 62 3.75 -14.90 48.34
N ALA A 63 4.77 -14.41 47.63
CA ALA A 63 5.84 -13.60 48.26
C ALA A 63 6.52 -12.71 47.22
N ALA A 64 6.41 -11.40 47.43
CA ALA A 64 7.25 -10.40 46.82
C ALA A 64 8.68 -10.54 47.33
N ASN A 65 9.67 -10.46 46.44
CA ASN A 65 11.01 -10.07 46.83
C ASN A 65 11.47 -8.91 45.94
N SER A 66 11.48 -7.73 46.54
CA SER A 66 12.00 -6.49 46.00
C SER A 66 13.51 -6.40 46.27
N ALA A 67 14.21 -5.62 45.43
CA ALA A 67 15.64 -5.28 45.47
C ALA A 67 16.56 -6.31 44.77
N SER A 68 17.43 -5.93 43.84
CA SER A 68 18.19 -4.68 43.73
C SER A 68 18.51 -4.33 42.28
N ALA A 69 18.61 -3.03 42.03
CA ALA A 69 18.99 -2.44 40.77
C ALA A 69 20.43 -2.84 40.38
N ALA A 70 20.57 -3.44 39.21
CA ALA A 70 21.75 -3.30 38.39
C ALA A 70 21.26 -3.04 36.97
N SER A 71 21.02 -1.76 36.66
CA SER A 71 20.91 -1.28 35.30
C SER A 71 22.29 -1.41 34.64
N ALA A 72 22.64 -2.62 34.23
CA ALA A 72 23.61 -2.80 33.17
C ALA A 72 22.96 -2.23 31.91
N ALA A 73 23.33 -0.99 31.60
CA ALA A 73 23.09 -0.40 30.31
C ALA A 73 23.70 -1.33 29.26
N SER A 74 22.88 -2.21 28.71
CA SER A 74 23.17 -2.78 27.41
C SER A 74 23.06 -1.61 26.45
N ALA A 75 24.20 -1.03 26.13
CA ALA A 75 24.41 -0.36 24.86
C ALA A 75 24.25 -1.43 23.76
N ALA A 76 23.01 -1.89 23.54
CA ALA A 76 22.62 -2.47 22.29
C ALA A 76 22.75 -1.33 21.30
N GLY A 77 23.87 -1.38 20.57
CA GLY A 77 24.26 -0.36 19.61
C GLY A 77 23.05 0.05 18.79
N GLY A 78 22.80 1.36 18.78
CA GLY A 78 21.88 1.95 17.82
C GLY A 78 22.30 1.47 16.44
N ALA A 79 21.54 0.53 15.90
CA ALA A 79 21.41 0.47 14.46
C ALA A 79 20.97 1.88 14.07
N PRO A 80 21.65 2.55 13.11
CA PRO A 80 21.28 3.90 12.77
C PRO A 80 19.78 3.89 12.47
N ALA A 81 19.01 4.88 12.92
CA ALA A 81 17.58 4.95 12.62
C ALA A 81 17.28 4.78 11.10
N ASN A 82 18.30 4.97 10.25
CA ASN A 82 18.31 4.60 8.84
C ASN A 82 18.15 3.09 8.53
N SER A 83 18.59 2.13 9.35
CA SER A 83 18.44 0.70 9.00
C SER A 83 16.98 0.24 9.01
N GLY A 84 16.17 0.75 9.95
CA GLY A 84 14.74 0.44 10.02
C GLY A 84 13.97 1.07 8.87
N TYR A 85 14.25 2.34 8.58
CA TYR A 85 13.66 3.05 7.44
C TYR A 85 14.04 2.40 6.09
N GLU A 86 15.31 2.09 5.86
CA GLU A 86 15.76 1.43 4.63
C GLU A 86 15.12 0.05 4.46
N ALA A 87 14.98 -0.73 5.55
CA ALA A 87 14.28 -2.01 5.52
C ALA A 87 12.80 -1.85 5.18
N PHE A 88 12.15 -0.79 5.68
CA PHE A 88 10.77 -0.45 5.31
C PHE A 88 10.63 -0.04 3.85
N ILE A 89 11.55 0.76 3.30
CA ILE A 89 11.53 1.13 1.89
C ILE A 89 11.75 -0.10 1.00
N ALA A 90 12.73 -0.96 1.33
CA ALA A 90 12.96 -2.21 0.60
C ALA A 90 11.73 -3.13 0.60
N LEU A 91 11.05 -3.26 1.75
CA LEU A 91 9.80 -4.01 1.86
C LEU A 91 8.70 -3.38 0.99
N SER A 92 8.54 -2.06 1.07
CA SER A 92 7.55 -1.31 0.30
C SER A 92 7.75 -1.47 -1.21
N GLN A 93 9.00 -1.48 -1.68
CA GLN A 93 9.32 -1.73 -3.09
C GLN A 93 8.84 -3.11 -3.55
N ARG A 94 9.05 -4.14 -2.72
CA ARG A 94 8.60 -5.51 -3.03
C ARG A 94 7.08 -5.65 -3.02
N LEU A 95 6.41 -5.07 -2.02
CA LEU A 95 4.95 -5.17 -1.89
C LEU A 95 4.20 -4.40 -2.99
N THR A 96 4.76 -3.28 -3.45
CA THR A 96 4.10 -2.42 -4.45
C THR A 96 4.61 -2.63 -5.87
N GLY A 97 5.71 -3.36 -6.06
CA GLY A 97 6.40 -3.48 -7.35
C GLY A 97 7.06 -2.19 -7.86
N ARG A 98 7.16 -1.15 -7.01
CA ARG A 98 7.73 0.15 -7.38
C ARG A 98 9.21 0.22 -7.02
N THR A 99 9.99 0.95 -7.82
CA THR A 99 11.44 1.10 -7.62
C THR A 99 11.82 2.39 -6.91
N ARG A 100 10.91 3.36 -6.78
CA ARG A 100 11.19 4.68 -6.21
C ARG A 100 10.01 5.17 -5.38
N PHE A 101 10.35 5.85 -4.28
CA PHE A 101 9.43 6.52 -3.37
C PHE A 101 9.93 7.93 -3.09
N ASP A 102 9.01 8.84 -2.78
CA ASP A 102 9.36 10.16 -2.26
C ASP A 102 9.94 10.01 -0.85
N ALA A 103 11.15 10.52 -0.63
CA ALA A 103 11.88 10.31 0.62
C ALA A 103 11.19 10.98 1.82
N VAL A 104 10.67 12.19 1.65
CA VAL A 104 10.01 12.96 2.71
C VAL A 104 8.70 12.27 3.11
N LEU A 105 7.89 11.87 2.14
CA LEU A 105 6.66 11.13 2.40
C LEU A 105 6.96 9.76 3.03
N GLY A 106 7.98 9.04 2.52
CA GLY A 106 8.38 7.76 3.08
C GLY A 106 8.75 7.86 4.56
N GLN A 107 9.54 8.87 4.95
CA GLN A 107 9.91 9.10 6.35
C GLN A 107 8.68 9.41 7.22
N ARG A 108 7.73 10.21 6.70
CA ARG A 108 6.48 10.52 7.42
C ARG A 108 5.60 9.30 7.62
N ILE A 109 5.44 8.46 6.59
CA ILE A 109 4.68 7.21 6.67
C ILE A 109 5.34 6.27 7.68
N TYR A 110 6.66 6.06 7.58
CA TYR A 110 7.41 5.22 8.50
C TYR A 110 7.21 5.66 9.96
N ALA A 111 7.42 6.95 10.25
CA ALA A 111 7.26 7.49 11.60
C ALA A 111 5.80 7.42 12.10
N ALA A 112 4.81 7.52 11.22
CA ALA A 112 3.41 7.35 11.60
C ALA A 112 3.07 5.89 11.94
N LEU A 113 3.54 4.93 11.13
CA LEU A 113 3.33 3.50 11.37
C LEU A 113 4.03 3.03 12.65
N ALA A 114 5.28 3.46 12.87
CA ALA A 114 6.02 3.14 14.10
C ALA A 114 5.35 3.71 15.37
N ARG A 115 4.71 4.88 15.28
CA ARG A 115 3.92 5.43 16.40
C ARG A 115 2.59 4.72 16.60
N ALA A 116 1.96 4.25 15.52
CA ALA A 116 0.67 3.57 15.58
C ALA A 116 0.80 2.14 16.14
N ASN A 117 1.93 1.47 15.89
CA ASN A 117 2.19 0.10 16.32
C ASN A 117 3.64 -0.04 16.82
N SER A 118 3.80 -0.30 18.12
CA SER A 118 5.12 -0.45 18.75
C SER A 118 5.92 -1.66 18.26
N THR A 119 5.27 -2.66 17.65
CA THR A 119 5.92 -3.84 17.06
C THR A 119 6.25 -3.67 15.58
N PHE A 120 5.90 -2.52 14.98
CA PHE A 120 6.01 -2.28 13.54
C PHE A 120 7.40 -2.56 12.98
N GLU A 121 8.46 -2.03 13.59
CA GLU A 121 9.82 -2.20 13.08
C GLU A 121 10.27 -3.68 13.13
N GLN A 122 9.86 -4.40 14.18
CA GLN A 122 10.11 -5.84 14.29
C GLN A 122 9.36 -6.62 13.21
N ASN A 123 8.11 -6.26 12.94
CA ASN A 123 7.30 -6.87 11.89
C ASN A 123 7.88 -6.59 10.49
N VAL A 124 8.43 -5.39 10.25
CA VAL A 124 9.13 -5.06 9.00
C VAL A 124 10.36 -5.97 8.81
N GLY A 125 11.14 -6.22 9.86
CA GLY A 125 12.27 -7.16 9.82
C GLY A 125 11.83 -8.60 9.54
N ALA A 126 10.77 -9.05 10.22
CA ALA A 126 10.19 -10.38 10.03
C ALA A 126 9.63 -10.58 8.62
N LEU A 127 8.92 -9.57 8.08
CA LEU A 127 8.39 -9.57 6.72
C LEU A 127 9.49 -9.63 5.67
N ASN A 128 10.55 -8.83 5.82
CA ASN A 128 11.69 -8.89 4.91
C ASN A 128 12.37 -10.27 4.91
N THR A 129 12.48 -10.90 6.07
CA THR A 129 13.02 -12.26 6.20
C THR A 129 12.09 -13.29 5.54
N TRP A 130 10.79 -13.18 5.80
CA TRP A 130 9.79 -14.06 5.22
C TRP A 130 9.79 -13.96 3.69
N ILE A 131 9.76 -12.75 3.12
CA ILE A 131 9.78 -12.53 1.66
C ILE A 131 11.06 -13.07 1.02
N LYS A 132 12.21 -12.96 1.69
CA LYS A 132 13.47 -13.57 1.20
C LYS A 132 13.37 -15.10 1.14
N GLY A 133 12.79 -15.73 2.16
CA GLY A 133 12.57 -17.18 2.19
C GLY A 133 11.50 -17.68 1.21
N HIS A 134 10.59 -16.81 0.77
CA HIS A 134 9.43 -17.13 -0.06
C HIS A 134 9.50 -16.40 -1.42
N GLY A 135 10.70 -16.17 -1.96
CA GLY A 135 11.02 -15.26 -3.08
C GLY A 135 10.34 -15.50 -4.45
N GLY A 136 9.34 -16.37 -4.52
CA GLY A 136 8.46 -16.56 -5.69
C GLY A 136 6.99 -16.19 -5.44
N VAL A 137 6.61 -15.80 -4.22
CA VAL A 137 5.23 -15.41 -3.86
C VAL A 137 4.90 -14.06 -4.50
N PRO A 138 3.90 -13.99 -5.39
CA PRO A 138 3.41 -12.73 -5.94
C PRO A 138 2.92 -11.78 -4.83
N SER A 139 3.16 -10.48 -4.98
CA SER A 139 2.85 -9.47 -3.96
C SER A 139 1.36 -9.44 -3.57
N ASP A 140 0.48 -9.80 -4.50
CA ASP A 140 -0.98 -9.87 -4.33
C ASP A 140 -1.45 -11.00 -3.41
N ILE A 141 -0.65 -12.06 -3.23
CA ILE A 141 -1.01 -13.19 -2.37
C ILE A 141 -0.30 -13.18 -1.01
N VAL A 142 0.65 -12.26 -0.78
CA VAL A 142 1.44 -12.18 0.48
C VAL A 142 0.53 -12.09 1.71
N THR A 143 -0.48 -11.20 1.67
CA THR A 143 -1.41 -11.05 2.79
C THR A 143 -2.19 -12.34 3.05
N ALA A 144 -2.63 -13.04 2.01
CA ALA A 144 -3.36 -14.29 2.14
C ALA A 144 -2.46 -15.41 2.69
N ALA A 145 -1.22 -15.51 2.20
CA ALA A 145 -0.24 -16.48 2.66
C ALA A 145 0.13 -16.30 4.14
N LEU A 146 0.15 -15.06 4.64
CA LEU A 146 0.45 -14.76 6.04
C LEU A 146 -0.76 -14.92 6.97
N LYS A 147 -2.00 -14.86 6.44
CA LYS A 147 -3.21 -14.70 7.26
C LYS A 147 -3.43 -15.84 8.27
N THR A 148 -3.07 -17.06 7.91
CA THR A 148 -3.26 -18.25 8.75
C THR A 148 -2.15 -18.39 9.79
N ASP A 149 -0.90 -18.29 9.34
CA ASP A 149 0.26 -18.66 10.18
C ASP A 149 0.82 -17.47 10.97
N ARG A 150 0.69 -16.24 10.44
CA ARG A 150 1.26 -15.00 10.98
C ARG A 150 0.32 -13.80 10.76
N PRO A 151 -0.87 -13.81 11.38
CA PRO A 151 -1.89 -12.77 11.18
C PRO A 151 -1.41 -11.36 11.54
N GLU A 152 -0.49 -11.22 12.48
CA GLU A 152 0.14 -9.94 12.83
C GLU A 152 0.93 -9.35 11.66
N LEU A 153 1.67 -10.18 10.92
CA LEU A 153 2.42 -9.74 9.75
C LEU A 153 1.48 -9.40 8.57
N ALA A 154 0.42 -10.18 8.40
CA ALA A 154 -0.63 -9.87 7.41
C ALA A 154 -1.28 -8.51 7.68
N THR A 155 -1.51 -8.19 8.95
CA THR A 155 -2.03 -6.89 9.39
C THR A 155 -1.05 -5.76 9.05
N THR A 156 0.24 -5.92 9.37
CA THR A 156 1.28 -4.93 9.02
C THR A 156 1.41 -4.72 7.50
N VAL A 157 1.27 -5.77 6.68
CA VAL A 157 1.22 -5.62 5.21
C VAL A 157 0.04 -4.74 4.80
N GLY A 158 -1.15 -4.98 5.38
CA GLY A 158 -2.34 -4.17 5.14
C GLY A 158 -2.15 -2.70 5.52
N GLU A 159 -1.54 -2.43 6.68
CA GLU A 159 -1.23 -1.07 7.15
C GLU A 159 -0.25 -0.34 6.22
N ILE A 160 0.82 -1.03 5.79
CA ILE A 160 1.80 -0.47 4.83
C ILE A 160 1.14 -0.15 3.50
N MET A 161 0.37 -1.10 2.94
CA MET A 161 -0.32 -0.90 1.66
C MET A 161 -1.34 0.23 1.75
N ARG A 162 -2.11 0.29 2.84
CA ARG A 162 -3.06 1.37 3.10
C ARG A 162 -2.37 2.73 3.20
N ALA A 163 -1.24 2.82 3.90
CA ALA A 163 -0.49 4.06 4.00
C ALA A 163 0.04 4.55 2.65
N TRP A 164 0.51 3.66 1.78
CA TRP A 164 0.99 4.04 0.45
C TRP A 164 -0.12 4.34 -0.56
N TYR A 165 -1.13 3.48 -0.64
CA TYR A 165 -2.18 3.60 -1.66
C TYR A 165 -3.25 4.62 -1.31
N LEU A 166 -3.59 4.76 -0.03
CA LEU A 166 -4.63 5.69 0.43
C LEU A 166 -4.06 6.91 1.15
N GLY A 167 -2.78 6.88 1.56
CA GLY A 167 -2.19 7.96 2.34
C GLY A 167 -2.70 8.02 3.79
N LEU A 168 -3.22 6.91 4.32
CA LEU A 168 -3.85 6.86 5.65
C LEU A 168 -3.10 5.92 6.61
N VAL A 169 -2.94 6.34 7.86
CA VAL A 169 -2.40 5.52 8.95
C VAL A 169 -3.32 5.55 10.17
N GLY A 170 -3.50 4.40 10.82
CA GLY A 170 -4.40 4.23 11.97
C GLY A 170 -5.88 4.16 11.57
N ASP A 171 -6.76 3.83 12.50
CA ASP A 171 -8.17 3.55 12.18
C ASP A 171 -9.08 4.76 12.35
N MET A 172 -10.19 4.73 11.61
CA MET A 172 -11.25 5.73 11.76
C MET A 172 -11.85 5.64 13.17
N PRO A 173 -12.22 6.78 13.79
CA PRO A 173 -12.22 8.15 13.25
C PRO A 173 -10.90 8.91 13.43
N LYS A 174 -9.84 8.27 13.95
CA LYS A 174 -8.56 8.92 14.29
C LYS A 174 -7.47 8.71 13.22
N ALA A 175 -7.84 8.27 12.02
CA ALA A 175 -6.88 8.01 10.95
C ALA A 175 -6.16 9.30 10.55
N GLN A 176 -4.83 9.23 10.48
CA GLN A 176 -3.99 10.35 10.03
C GLN A 176 -3.88 10.33 8.51
N VAL A 177 -4.18 11.48 7.87
CA VAL A 177 -3.94 11.70 6.44
C VAL A 177 -2.52 12.21 6.23
N LEU A 178 -1.68 11.41 5.58
CA LEU A 178 -0.27 11.71 5.28
C LEU A 178 -0.06 12.11 3.81
N ALA A 179 -0.86 11.54 2.91
CA ALA A 179 -0.84 11.86 1.49
C ALA A 179 -2.26 11.92 0.95
N TYR A 180 -2.50 12.91 0.08
CA TYR A 180 -3.69 12.96 -0.75
C TYR A 180 -3.30 12.91 -2.22
N GLU A 181 -2.61 13.95 -2.70
CA GLU A 181 -2.11 14.03 -4.07
C GLU A 181 -1.10 12.92 -4.41
N LYS A 182 -0.25 12.54 -3.45
CA LYS A 182 0.82 11.55 -3.64
C LYS A 182 0.41 10.10 -3.33
N ALA A 183 -0.88 9.85 -3.11
CA ALA A 183 -1.39 8.51 -2.83
C ALA A 183 -1.27 7.61 -4.08
N LEU A 184 -0.67 6.42 -3.94
CA LEU A 184 -0.29 5.60 -5.09
C LEU A 184 -1.46 5.09 -5.93
N MET A 185 -2.69 5.09 -5.39
CA MET A 185 -3.88 4.66 -6.15
C MET A 185 -4.17 5.54 -7.37
N PHE A 186 -3.72 6.80 -7.35
CA PHE A 186 -3.97 7.74 -8.45
C PHE A 186 -2.97 7.59 -9.61
N ASP A 187 -1.76 7.10 -9.33
CA ASP A 187 -0.70 6.98 -10.35
C ASP A 187 -1.13 6.17 -11.59
N PRO A 188 -1.72 4.96 -11.45
CA PRO A 188 -2.12 4.13 -12.59
C PRO A 188 -3.16 4.74 -13.52
N VAL A 189 -3.94 5.71 -13.03
CA VAL A 189 -5.09 6.29 -13.72
C VAL A 189 -4.89 7.77 -14.06
N SER A 190 -3.73 8.34 -13.73
CA SER A 190 -3.42 9.78 -13.83
C SER A 190 -3.45 10.36 -15.25
N ASP A 191 -3.33 9.52 -16.27
CA ASP A 191 -3.49 9.87 -17.68
C ASP A 191 -4.95 10.21 -18.04
N VAL A 192 -5.92 9.59 -17.35
CA VAL A 192 -7.35 9.71 -17.65
C VAL A 192 -8.12 10.44 -16.54
N LEU A 193 -7.91 10.05 -15.28
CA LEU A 193 -8.64 10.55 -14.13
C LEU A 193 -7.85 11.65 -13.44
N THR A 194 -8.57 12.72 -13.08
CA THR A 194 -8.03 13.78 -12.21
C THR A 194 -8.28 13.40 -10.75
N ILE A 195 -7.34 13.73 -9.87
CA ILE A 195 -7.52 13.59 -8.43
C ILE A 195 -8.70 14.47 -8.01
N PRO A 196 -9.66 13.99 -7.18
CA PRO A 196 -10.78 14.82 -6.77
C PRO A 196 -10.30 16.14 -6.13
N SER A 197 -11.10 17.20 -6.24
CA SER A 197 -10.77 18.60 -5.86
C SER A 197 -9.66 19.29 -6.67
N TYR A 198 -8.94 18.58 -7.54
CA TYR A 198 -8.00 19.20 -8.48
C TYR A 198 -8.63 19.36 -9.87
N CYS A 199 -8.29 20.46 -10.54
CA CYS A 199 -8.65 20.70 -11.93
C CYS A 199 -7.52 20.23 -12.85
N ARG A 200 -7.89 19.77 -14.04
CA ARG A 200 -6.96 19.53 -15.15
C ARG A 200 -6.88 20.80 -16.00
N ASP A 201 -5.75 21.03 -16.67
CA ASP A 201 -5.52 22.25 -17.46
C ASP A 201 -6.45 22.40 -18.67
N VAL A 202 -7.20 21.34 -19.05
CA VAL A 202 -8.12 21.35 -20.20
C VAL A 202 -9.53 20.95 -19.74
N PRO A 203 -10.54 21.83 -19.91
CA PRO A 203 -11.94 21.49 -19.61
C PRO A 203 -12.48 20.45 -20.61
N PHE A 204 -13.56 19.76 -20.24
CA PHE A 204 -14.23 18.76 -21.08
C PHE A 204 -13.39 17.56 -21.52
N TYR A 205 -12.23 17.29 -20.89
CA TYR A 205 -11.37 16.15 -21.23
C TYR A 205 -12.10 14.80 -21.18
N TRP A 206 -13.14 14.69 -20.35
CA TRP A 206 -13.97 13.50 -20.19
C TRP A 206 -14.84 13.15 -21.40
N THR A 207 -14.98 14.05 -22.39
CA THR A 207 -15.74 13.79 -23.63
C THR A 207 -14.97 12.92 -24.62
N THR A 208 -13.64 12.84 -24.49
CA THR A 208 -12.79 12.04 -25.37
C THR A 208 -12.59 10.65 -24.78
N LYS A 209 -12.87 9.60 -25.57
CA LYS A 209 -12.57 8.22 -25.15
C LYS A 209 -11.05 8.11 -24.89
N PRO A 210 -10.63 7.63 -23.71
CA PRO A 210 -9.22 7.31 -23.47
C PRO A 210 -8.71 6.35 -24.53
N ALA A 211 -7.48 6.57 -25.01
CA ALA A 211 -6.85 5.61 -25.89
C ALA A 211 -6.80 4.24 -25.20
N ASP A 212 -7.29 3.20 -25.89
CA ASP A 212 -7.05 1.83 -25.47
C ASP A 212 -5.53 1.60 -25.44
N MET A 213 -5.07 0.66 -24.60
CA MET A 213 -3.63 0.43 -24.35
C MET A 213 -2.84 0.42 -25.69
N PRO A 214 -1.76 1.21 -25.84
CA PRO A 214 -1.08 1.32 -27.12
C PRO A 214 -0.67 -0.07 -27.61
N ALA A 215 -0.92 -0.36 -28.88
CA ALA A 215 -0.73 -1.70 -29.47
C ALA A 215 0.67 -2.28 -29.22
N ALA A 216 1.70 -1.42 -29.10
CA ALA A 216 3.06 -1.82 -28.73
C ALA A 216 3.17 -2.42 -27.31
N THR A 217 2.38 -1.94 -26.35
CA THR A 217 2.29 -2.49 -25.00
C THR A 217 1.53 -3.82 -25.00
N MET A 218 0.45 -3.93 -25.78
CA MET A 218 -0.25 -5.21 -25.97
C MET A 218 0.65 -6.27 -26.63
N ALA A 219 1.41 -5.90 -27.66
CA ALA A 219 2.35 -6.80 -28.33
C ALA A 219 3.46 -7.28 -27.38
N ALA A 220 4.03 -6.39 -26.56
CA ALA A 220 5.05 -6.75 -25.57
C ALA A 220 4.54 -7.71 -24.48
N LEU A 221 3.26 -7.61 -24.09
CA LEU A 221 2.60 -8.55 -23.18
C LEU A 221 2.41 -9.93 -23.82
N SER A 222 2.06 -9.99 -25.11
CA SER A 222 1.90 -11.25 -25.85
C SER A 222 3.22 -11.99 -26.08
N THR A 223 4.30 -11.29 -26.41
CA THR A 223 5.61 -11.91 -26.68
C THR A 223 6.27 -12.47 -25.41
N THR A 224 6.06 -11.82 -24.26
CA THR A 224 6.61 -12.27 -22.96
C THR A 224 5.97 -13.58 -22.48
N SER A 225 4.67 -13.76 -22.76
CA SER A 225 3.94 -15.00 -22.45
C SER A 225 4.44 -16.19 -23.28
N ALA A 226 4.71 -15.97 -24.57
CA ALA A 226 5.25 -16.99 -25.48
C ALA A 226 6.69 -17.42 -25.13
N SER A 227 7.53 -16.50 -24.65
CA SER A 227 8.91 -16.81 -24.25
C SER A 227 9.02 -17.62 -22.95
N THR A 228 8.00 -17.57 -22.09
CA THR A 228 7.98 -18.33 -20.82
C THR A 228 7.54 -19.79 -21.05
N ALA A 229 6.76 -20.05 -22.10
CA ALA A 229 6.33 -21.40 -22.47
C ALA A 229 7.39 -22.22 -23.25
N ALA A 230 8.54 -21.63 -23.59
CA ALA A 230 9.55 -22.22 -24.47
C ALA A 230 10.91 -22.55 -23.80
N ARG A 231 11.01 -22.53 -22.46
CA ARG A 231 12.19 -23.09 -21.78
C ARG A 231 11.91 -24.55 -21.40
N PRO A 232 12.73 -25.52 -21.88
CA PRO A 232 12.63 -26.92 -21.48
C PRO A 232 13.01 -27.12 -20.01
#